data_AF-A0A2E9IQQ7-F1
#
_entry.id   AF-A0A2E9IQQ7-F1
#
_cell.length_a   1.000
_cell.length_b   1.000
_cell.length_c   1.000
_cell.angle_alpha   90.00
_cell.angle_beta   90.00
_cell.angle_gamma   90.00
#
_symmetry.space_group_name_H-M   'P 1'
#
loop_
_entity.id
_entity.type
_entity.pdbx_description
1 polymer ?
#
loop_
_entity_poly.entity_id
_entity_poly.type
_entity_poly.pdbx_seq_one_letter_code
_entity_poly.pdbx_strand_id
1 'polypeptide(L)'
;GAKVTSDTGSDSAGVFFKAPTSGTYRAIIREADTDSSGSYRLHLASGIDAFTIPADDEGGSVINGSNEEGNITLGDIDIWQFSVEQNTPVWLQLGELSGSGFNPHLTVYDESGATVISDTGSNSASVFFKAPTSGTYRAIIRELDTDSSGSYRLHLAASAQPFYPLSQDEGGGLASDQAVSGTLTLGDIDQWGFHASQGDQINIQLTETNGSGFNPFIAIFGPNAILVAVASGSDHASLDFEASAEGRYTIVIRESDADSSGNYELIATGMTPESVELQLNAFNNEDNALHITWPSPSKGWILQELVNLETDNWETSSLSPVDNGFEMSIEIDTSESDSAFYRLIKP
;
A
#
# COMPACT_ATOMS: atom_id res chain seq x y z
N GLY A 1 -0.81 -14.81 39.41
CA GLY A 1 0.34 -14.70 38.50
C GLY A 1 1.22 -13.55 38.96
N ALA A 2 2.48 -13.51 38.52
CA ALA A 2 3.32 -12.33 38.69
C ALA A 2 2.82 -11.21 37.77
N LYS A 3 2.96 -9.95 38.21
CA LYS A 3 2.69 -8.78 37.38
C LYS A 3 3.73 -8.70 36.27
N VAL A 4 3.28 -8.57 35.03
CA VAL A 4 4.18 -8.43 33.86
C VAL A 4 4.52 -6.96 33.65
N THR A 5 3.50 -6.11 33.56
CA THR A 5 3.62 -4.67 33.39
C THR A 5 2.34 -3.99 33.90
N SER A 6 2.35 -2.67 33.98
CA SER A 6 1.16 -1.83 34.19
C SER A 6 1.44 -0.43 33.73
N ASP A 7 0.37 0.28 33.43
CA ASP A 7 0.36 1.72 33.23
C ASP A 7 -0.83 2.33 33.98
N THR A 8 -0.84 3.66 34.12
CA THR A 8 -1.94 4.43 34.74
C THR A 8 -1.98 5.81 34.11
N GLY A 9 -3.17 6.26 33.70
CA GLY A 9 -3.40 7.60 33.17
C GLY A 9 -4.81 8.10 33.49
N SER A 10 -5.06 9.39 33.22
CA SER A 10 -6.34 10.06 33.52
C SER A 10 -7.45 9.64 32.57
N ASP A 11 -7.14 9.55 31.28
CA ASP A 11 -8.11 9.37 30.21
C ASP A 11 -7.91 8.03 29.48
N SER A 12 -6.66 7.58 29.35
CA SER A 12 -6.28 6.28 28.82
C SER A 12 -5.05 5.72 29.56
N ALA A 13 -4.77 4.43 29.37
CA ALA A 13 -3.53 3.80 29.85
C ALA A 13 -3.21 2.60 28.95
N GLY A 14 -1.94 2.42 28.63
CA GLY A 14 -1.50 1.44 27.64
C GLY A 14 -0.23 0.72 28.05
N VAL A 15 -0.10 -0.54 27.65
CA VAL A 15 1.13 -1.30 27.87
C VAL A 15 1.53 -2.09 26.63
N PHE A 16 2.83 -2.07 26.33
CA PHE A 16 3.44 -2.83 25.25
C PHE A 16 4.55 -3.69 25.84
N PHE A 17 4.49 -5.01 25.61
CA PHE A 17 5.50 -5.91 26.13
C PHE A 17 5.60 -7.17 25.27
N LYS A 18 6.81 -7.74 25.22
CA LYS A 18 7.01 -9.10 24.72
C LYS A 18 6.60 -10.08 25.81
N ALA A 19 5.64 -10.96 25.51
CA ALA A 19 5.21 -12.00 26.44
C ALA A 19 6.41 -12.86 26.89
N PRO A 20 6.73 -12.94 28.19
CA PRO A 20 7.91 -13.66 28.66
C PRO A 20 7.82 -15.18 28.46
N THR A 21 6.60 -15.73 28.43
CA THR A 21 6.32 -17.15 28.18
C THR A 21 5.02 -17.31 27.42
N SER A 22 4.82 -18.42 26.71
CA SER A 22 3.50 -18.76 26.18
C SER A 22 2.51 -19.04 27.31
N GLY A 23 1.23 -18.74 27.08
CA GLY A 23 0.16 -19.00 28.04
C GLY A 23 -0.88 -17.90 28.09
N THR A 24 -1.81 -18.02 29.03
CA THR A 24 -2.91 -17.07 29.22
C THR A 24 -2.51 -15.93 30.13
N TYR A 25 -2.64 -14.71 29.62
CA TYR A 25 -2.49 -13.47 30.39
C TYR A 25 -3.85 -12.94 30.82
N ARG A 26 -3.87 -12.11 31.88
CA ARG A 26 -5.08 -11.46 32.39
C ARG A 26 -4.81 -9.97 32.57
N ALA A 27 -5.63 -9.14 31.95
CA ALA A 27 -5.68 -7.72 32.26
C ALA A 27 -6.50 -7.51 33.55
N ILE A 28 -6.01 -6.65 34.44
CA ILE A 28 -6.75 -6.20 35.63
C ILE A 28 -6.94 -4.70 35.48
N ILE A 29 -8.19 -4.28 35.29
CA ILE A 29 -8.58 -2.88 35.12
C ILE A 29 -9.20 -2.41 36.44
N ARG A 30 -8.71 -1.28 36.96
CA ARG A 30 -9.23 -0.62 38.16
C ARG A 30 -9.00 0.88 38.06
N GLU A 31 -9.89 1.66 38.66
CA GLU A 31 -9.60 3.06 38.97
C GLU A 31 -8.48 3.09 40.02
N ALA A 32 -7.51 3.99 39.85
CA ALA A 32 -6.22 3.96 40.53
C ALA A 32 -6.34 4.25 42.02
N ASP A 33 -7.17 5.24 42.38
CA ASP A 33 -7.35 5.72 43.74
C ASP A 33 -8.59 5.12 44.44
N THR A 34 -9.38 4.36 43.69
CA THR A 34 -10.63 3.70 44.09
C THR A 34 -11.69 4.66 44.63
N ASP A 35 -11.71 5.90 44.12
CA ASP A 35 -12.61 6.96 44.52
C ASP A 35 -13.66 7.33 43.46
N SER A 36 -13.58 6.72 42.27
CA SER A 36 -14.50 6.97 41.15
C SER A 36 -14.93 5.69 40.41
N SER A 37 -15.91 5.82 39.52
CA SER A 37 -16.42 4.76 38.66
C SER A 37 -16.64 5.27 37.23
N GLY A 38 -16.45 4.41 36.24
CA GLY A 38 -16.68 4.74 34.83
C GLY A 38 -16.78 3.50 33.95
N SER A 39 -17.20 3.70 32.70
CA SER A 39 -17.12 2.71 31.64
C SER A 39 -15.71 2.70 31.04
N TYR A 40 -15.28 1.56 30.50
CA TYR A 40 -14.00 1.45 29.79
C TYR A 40 -14.17 0.69 28.48
N ARG A 41 -13.23 0.90 27.55
CA ARG A 41 -12.99 0.05 26.38
C ARG A 41 -11.60 -0.56 26.54
N LEU A 42 -11.41 -1.78 26.03
CA LEU A 42 -10.13 -2.48 26.06
C LEU A 42 -9.82 -2.97 24.65
N HIS A 43 -8.70 -2.51 24.11
CA HIS A 43 -8.17 -2.96 22.83
C HIS A 43 -6.96 -3.86 23.07
N LEU A 44 -6.76 -4.84 22.18
CA LEU A 44 -5.64 -5.76 22.22
C LEU A 44 -5.20 -6.09 20.80
N ALA A 45 -3.99 -5.67 20.45
CA ALA A 45 -3.31 -6.08 19.23
C ALA A 45 -2.18 -7.06 19.59
N SER A 46 -2.09 -8.17 18.86
CA SER A 46 -0.97 -9.12 18.94
C SER A 46 -0.13 -9.02 17.68
N GLY A 47 1.20 -8.94 17.85
CA GLY A 47 2.14 -8.97 16.74
C GLY A 47 2.31 -10.34 16.09
N ILE A 48 1.65 -11.40 16.60
CA ILE A 48 1.81 -12.78 16.09
C ILE A 48 0.50 -13.55 15.90
N ASP A 49 -0.51 -13.29 16.75
CA ASP A 49 -1.71 -14.12 16.77
C ASP A 49 -2.69 -13.67 15.69
N ALA A 50 -3.39 -14.61 15.05
CA ALA A 50 -4.52 -14.28 14.18
C ALA A 50 -5.51 -13.37 14.92
N PHE A 51 -6.06 -12.39 14.21
CA PHE A 51 -6.96 -11.40 14.77
C PHE A 51 -8.23 -11.30 13.94
N THR A 52 -9.27 -10.76 14.56
CA THR A 52 -10.51 -10.32 13.91
C THR A 52 -10.73 -8.88 14.32
N ILE A 53 -11.11 -8.04 13.38
CA ILE A 53 -11.42 -6.64 13.67
C ILE A 53 -12.85 -6.57 14.24
N PRO A 54 -13.06 -5.95 15.41
CA PRO A 54 -14.39 -5.66 15.91
C PRO A 54 -15.23 -4.84 14.91
N ALA A 55 -16.56 -4.93 14.98
CA ALA A 55 -17.43 -4.27 13.99
C ALA A 55 -17.37 -2.73 14.00
N ASP A 56 -16.85 -2.14 15.07
CA ASP A 56 -16.75 -0.69 15.29
C ASP A 56 -15.28 -0.24 15.39
N ASP A 57 -14.38 -0.95 14.72
CA ASP A 57 -12.92 -0.78 14.80
C ASP A 57 -12.29 -0.99 13.42
N GLU A 58 -11.06 -0.52 13.23
CA GLU A 58 -10.37 -0.51 11.94
C GLU A 58 -9.10 -1.38 11.92
N GLY A 59 -8.78 -1.88 10.73
CA GLY A 59 -7.68 -2.82 10.53
C GLY A 59 -8.00 -3.89 9.49
N GLY A 60 -7.12 -4.87 9.38
CA GLY A 60 -7.29 -5.99 8.44
C GLY A 60 -6.07 -6.19 7.56
N SER A 61 -6.30 -6.61 6.31
CA SER A 61 -5.22 -6.83 5.35
C SER A 61 -5.00 -5.58 4.51
N VAL A 62 -3.75 -5.18 4.34
CA VAL A 62 -3.33 -4.08 3.47
C VAL A 62 -3.01 -4.65 2.10
N ILE A 63 -3.52 -4.01 1.06
CA ILE A 63 -3.16 -4.31 -0.33
C ILE A 63 -2.01 -3.37 -0.72
N ASN A 64 -1.00 -3.88 -1.43
CA ASN A 64 0.10 -3.03 -1.90
C ASN A 64 -0.44 -1.97 -2.86
N GLY A 65 -0.20 -0.68 -2.60
CA GLY A 65 -0.77 0.43 -3.36
C GLY A 65 -2.24 0.77 -3.04
N SER A 66 -2.85 0.24 -1.99
CA SER A 66 -4.18 0.69 -1.54
C SER A 66 -4.10 1.74 -0.42
N ASN A 67 -5.23 2.45 -0.25
CA ASN A 67 -5.45 3.41 0.81
C ASN A 67 -6.27 2.76 1.93
N GLU A 68 -5.62 2.49 3.07
CA GLU A 68 -6.28 1.95 4.25
C GLU A 68 -6.55 3.07 5.27
N GLU A 69 -7.81 3.42 5.48
CA GLU A 69 -8.20 4.48 6.40
C GLU A 69 -8.70 3.93 7.73
N GLY A 70 -8.46 4.67 8.81
CA GLY A 70 -8.96 4.32 10.15
C GLY A 70 -9.06 5.51 11.10
N ASN A 71 -9.65 5.29 12.27
CA ASN A 71 -9.88 6.28 13.30
C ASN A 71 -9.35 5.78 14.65
N ILE A 72 -8.29 6.41 15.13
CA ILE A 72 -7.81 6.19 16.48
C ILE A 72 -8.66 7.02 17.44
N THR A 73 -9.52 6.34 18.20
CA THR A 73 -10.16 6.93 19.37
C THR A 73 -9.21 6.96 20.58
N LEU A 74 -9.63 7.59 21.68
CA LEU A 74 -8.78 7.71 22.86
C LEU A 74 -8.42 6.32 23.44
N GLY A 75 -7.11 6.02 23.51
CA GLY A 75 -6.60 4.73 23.99
C GLY A 75 -6.78 3.56 23.01
N ASP A 76 -7.16 3.88 21.76
CA ASP A 76 -7.39 2.92 20.68
C ASP A 76 -6.08 2.44 20.04
N ILE A 77 -6.14 1.27 19.40
CA ILE A 77 -5.06 0.68 18.61
C ILE A 77 -5.63 -0.07 17.42
N ASP A 78 -5.09 0.20 16.24
CA ASP A 78 -5.49 -0.48 15.02
C ASP A 78 -4.37 -1.43 14.59
N ILE A 79 -4.74 -2.55 13.96
CA ILE A 79 -3.80 -3.54 13.45
C ILE A 79 -4.07 -3.88 11.99
N TRP A 80 -3.03 -3.70 11.20
CA TRP A 80 -3.00 -4.03 9.79
C TRP A 80 -1.96 -5.12 9.53
N GLN A 81 -2.22 -5.99 8.56
CA GLN A 81 -1.30 -7.05 8.15
C GLN A 81 -1.04 -7.00 6.64
N PHE A 82 0.18 -7.34 6.24
CA PHE A 82 0.57 -7.43 4.84
C PHE A 82 1.60 -8.54 4.66
N SER A 83 1.67 -9.14 3.48
CA SER A 83 2.63 -10.21 3.19
C SER A 83 3.64 -9.76 2.14
N VAL A 84 4.91 -9.95 2.45
CA VAL A 84 6.02 -9.56 1.55
C VAL A 84 7.03 -10.67 1.42
N GLU A 85 7.69 -10.72 0.26
CA GLU A 85 8.79 -11.64 0.02
C GLU A 85 10.09 -11.14 0.68
N GLN A 86 11.00 -12.08 0.97
CA GLN A 86 12.33 -11.75 1.44
C GLN A 86 13.00 -10.79 0.46
N ASN A 87 13.73 -9.82 1.00
CA ASN A 87 14.44 -8.78 0.28
C ASN A 87 13.56 -7.73 -0.41
N THR A 88 12.23 -7.79 -0.29
CA THR A 88 11.36 -6.72 -0.79
C THR A 88 11.59 -5.43 0.01
N PRO A 89 11.90 -4.30 -0.66
CA PRO A 89 11.86 -2.97 -0.06
C PRO A 89 10.41 -2.62 0.27
N VAL A 90 10.17 -2.20 1.51
CA VAL A 90 8.85 -1.86 2.02
C VAL A 90 8.89 -0.46 2.60
N TRP A 91 8.05 0.42 2.07
CA TRP A 91 7.62 1.62 2.77
C TRP A 91 6.23 1.42 3.34
N LEU A 92 6.05 1.91 4.55
CA LEU A 92 4.74 2.25 5.08
C LEU A 92 4.75 3.73 5.44
N GLN A 93 3.71 4.43 5.03
CA GLN A 93 3.46 5.79 5.47
C GLN A 93 2.07 5.92 6.04
N LEU A 94 2.03 6.60 7.17
CA LEU A 94 0.84 6.89 7.92
C LEU A 94 0.66 8.40 7.93
N GLY A 95 -0.43 8.90 7.38
CA GLY A 95 -0.76 10.33 7.37
C GLY A 95 -2.05 10.62 8.13
N GLU A 96 -2.08 11.73 8.87
CA GLU A 96 -3.27 12.26 9.53
C GLU A 96 -4.26 12.80 8.48
N LEU A 97 -5.51 12.38 8.58
CA LEU A 97 -6.62 12.93 7.80
C LEU A 97 -7.41 13.97 8.60
N SER A 98 -7.57 13.73 9.90
CA SER A 98 -8.20 14.66 10.83
C SER A 98 -7.76 14.40 12.26
N GLY A 99 -7.87 15.40 13.11
CA GLY A 99 -7.41 15.29 14.50
C GLY A 99 -6.89 16.64 14.96
N SER A 100 -6.78 16.81 16.28
CA SER A 100 -6.05 17.95 16.84
C SER A 100 -5.08 17.38 17.86
N GLY A 101 -3.79 17.37 17.49
CA GLY A 101 -2.76 16.74 18.31
C GLY A 101 -2.66 15.23 18.14
N PHE A 102 -3.19 14.66 17.06
CA PHE A 102 -2.97 13.24 16.76
C PHE A 102 -1.52 13.04 16.31
N ASN A 103 -0.68 12.47 17.17
CA ASN A 103 0.69 12.13 16.83
C ASN A 103 0.76 10.65 16.41
N PRO A 104 0.73 10.34 15.10
CA PRO A 104 0.76 8.96 14.64
C PRO A 104 2.01 8.24 15.13
N HIS A 105 1.82 7.03 15.65
CA HIS A 105 2.88 6.09 15.98
C HIS A 105 2.65 4.78 15.22
N LEU A 106 3.55 4.51 14.29
CA LEU A 106 3.56 3.31 13.47
C LEU A 106 4.65 2.36 13.95
N THR A 107 4.30 1.12 14.29
CA THR A 107 5.27 0.06 14.60
C THR A 107 5.04 -1.16 13.73
N VAL A 108 6.10 -1.67 13.09
CA VAL A 108 6.06 -2.88 12.26
C VAL A 108 6.67 -4.05 13.01
N TYR A 109 5.98 -5.18 13.00
CA TYR A 109 6.43 -6.46 13.52
C TYR A 109 6.57 -7.47 12.40
N ASP A 110 7.58 -8.34 12.50
CA ASP A 110 7.72 -9.51 11.63
C ASP A 110 6.80 -10.66 12.09
N GLU A 111 6.75 -11.73 11.30
CA GLU A 111 5.91 -12.91 11.57
C GLU A 111 6.24 -13.60 12.92
N SER A 112 7.45 -13.38 13.46
CA SER A 112 7.85 -13.90 14.77
C SER A 112 7.43 -13.00 15.94
N GLY A 113 6.87 -11.81 15.64
CA GLY A 113 6.50 -10.78 16.60
C GLY A 113 7.68 -9.93 17.07
N ALA A 114 8.82 -9.98 16.37
CA ALA A 114 9.90 -9.06 16.65
C ALA A 114 9.62 -7.71 15.99
N THR A 115 9.89 -6.62 16.71
CA THR A 115 9.82 -5.27 16.13
C THR A 115 10.88 -5.15 15.04
N VAL A 116 10.44 -4.82 13.84
CA VAL A 116 11.29 -4.54 12.68
C VAL A 116 11.75 -3.10 12.75
N ILE A 117 10.80 -2.18 12.85
CA ILE A 117 11.02 -0.74 12.84
C ILE A 117 9.79 -0.02 13.40
N SER A 118 9.99 1.19 13.91
CA SER A 118 8.91 2.07 14.35
C SER A 118 9.25 3.51 14.00
N ASP A 119 8.23 4.32 13.78
CA ASP A 119 8.38 5.76 13.63
C ASP A 119 7.19 6.50 14.26
N THR A 120 7.41 7.77 14.59
CA THR A 120 6.43 8.66 15.20
C THR A 120 6.57 10.05 14.62
N GLY A 121 5.46 10.77 14.46
CA GLY A 121 5.52 12.19 14.12
C GLY A 121 4.27 12.94 14.52
N SER A 122 4.21 14.23 14.19
CA SER A 122 3.14 15.14 14.64
C SER A 122 1.87 15.09 13.80
N ASN A 123 1.96 14.51 12.60
CA ASN A 123 0.89 14.44 11.61
C ASN A 123 1.13 13.30 10.61
N SER A 124 2.36 12.79 10.52
CA SER A 124 2.67 11.56 9.79
C SER A 124 3.75 10.73 10.48
N ALA A 125 3.83 9.46 10.13
CA ALA A 125 4.92 8.56 10.51
C ALA A 125 5.32 7.72 9.29
N SER A 126 6.62 7.53 9.08
CA SER A 126 7.16 6.85 7.90
C SER A 126 8.24 5.84 8.29
N VAL A 127 8.09 4.62 7.81
CA VAL A 127 9.10 3.57 7.97
C VAL A 127 9.52 3.02 6.63
N PHE A 128 10.82 2.73 6.50
CA PHE A 128 11.39 2.02 5.36
C PHE A 128 12.28 0.89 5.84
N PHE A 129 12.05 -0.31 5.32
CA PHE A 129 12.90 -1.47 5.59
C PHE A 129 12.96 -2.41 4.40
N LYS A 130 13.96 -3.29 4.42
CA LYS A 130 14.06 -4.41 3.48
C LYS A 130 13.64 -5.67 4.23
N ALA A 131 12.60 -6.36 3.76
CA ALA A 131 12.02 -7.52 4.43
C ALA A 131 13.10 -8.60 4.69
N PRO A 132 13.45 -8.91 5.96
CA PRO A 132 14.50 -9.88 6.27
C PRO A 132 14.13 -11.32 5.88
N THR A 133 12.84 -11.66 5.92
CA THR A 133 12.28 -12.97 5.55
C THR A 133 10.96 -12.77 4.82
N SER A 134 10.61 -13.72 3.96
CA SER A 134 9.24 -13.81 3.44
C SER A 134 8.30 -14.15 4.59
N GLY A 135 7.13 -13.53 4.63
CA GLY A 135 6.13 -13.80 5.65
C GLY A 135 5.11 -12.68 5.80
N THR A 136 4.24 -12.85 6.79
CA THR A 136 3.25 -11.83 7.16
C THR A 136 3.83 -10.88 8.21
N TYR A 137 3.78 -9.59 7.91
CA TYR A 137 4.16 -8.50 8.80
C TYR A 137 2.90 -7.81 9.32
N ARG A 138 3.03 -7.16 10.48
CA ARG A 138 1.93 -6.41 11.11
C ARG A 138 2.34 -4.99 11.40
N ALA A 139 1.54 -4.04 10.94
CA ALA A 139 1.62 -2.65 11.32
C ALA A 139 0.61 -2.40 12.45
N ILE A 140 1.10 -1.92 13.59
CA ILE A 140 0.26 -1.44 14.68
C ILE A 140 0.31 0.09 14.66
N ILE A 141 -0.87 0.69 14.68
CA ILE A 141 -1.08 2.14 14.62
C ILE A 141 -1.76 2.59 15.91
N ARG A 142 -1.29 3.71 16.44
CA ARG A 142 -1.89 4.37 17.61
C ARG A 142 -1.48 5.82 17.67
N GLU A 143 -2.13 6.56 18.58
CA GLU A 143 -1.63 7.86 19.02
C GLU A 143 -0.46 7.66 20.01
N LEU A 144 0.58 8.48 19.89
CA LEU A 144 1.85 8.29 20.60
C LEU A 144 1.68 8.34 22.12
N ASP A 145 0.98 9.36 22.62
CA ASP A 145 0.80 9.64 24.04
C ASP A 145 -0.55 9.10 24.57
N THR A 146 -1.34 8.50 23.68
CA THR A 146 -2.68 7.95 23.90
C THR A 146 -3.70 8.96 24.47
N ASP A 147 -3.45 10.25 24.30
CA ASP A 147 -4.24 11.33 24.92
C ASP A 147 -5.16 12.08 23.94
N SER A 148 -5.03 11.76 22.65
CA SER A 148 -5.71 12.43 21.56
C SER A 148 -6.42 11.41 20.64
N SER A 149 -7.26 11.92 19.74
CA SER A 149 -7.95 11.12 18.74
C SER A 149 -7.80 11.76 17.37
N GLY A 150 -7.84 10.94 16.33
CA GLY A 150 -7.70 11.39 14.96
C GLY A 150 -8.02 10.27 13.97
N SER A 151 -8.24 10.65 12.72
CA SER A 151 -8.33 9.72 11.60
C SER A 151 -7.05 9.75 10.78
N TYR A 152 -6.72 8.63 10.15
CA TYR A 152 -5.49 8.46 9.40
C TYR A 152 -5.72 7.69 8.10
N ARG A 153 -4.70 7.72 7.23
CA ARG A 153 -4.53 6.84 6.08
C ARG A 153 -3.17 6.16 6.13
N LEU A 154 -3.15 4.86 5.87
CA LEU A 154 -1.96 4.02 5.76
C LEU A 154 -1.76 3.63 4.29
N HIS A 155 -0.57 3.92 3.76
CA HIS A 155 -0.11 3.51 2.45
C HIS A 155 0.99 2.46 2.59
N LEU A 156 0.96 1.45 1.71
CA LEU A 156 2.00 0.43 1.58
C LEU A 156 2.60 0.47 0.18
N ALA A 157 3.92 0.60 0.10
CA ALA A 157 4.69 0.37 -1.12
C ALA A 157 5.71 -0.75 -0.95
N ALA A 158 5.39 -1.91 -1.51
CA ALA A 158 6.26 -3.09 -1.60
C ALA A 158 6.83 -3.19 -3.03
N SER A 159 7.96 -2.51 -3.29
CA SER A 159 8.40 -2.11 -4.63
C SER A 159 8.79 -3.24 -5.60
N ALA A 160 8.78 -4.49 -5.15
CA ALA A 160 9.13 -5.67 -5.94
C ALA A 160 7.97 -6.68 -6.08
N GLN A 161 6.75 -6.24 -5.78
CA GLN A 161 5.54 -7.02 -5.90
C GLN A 161 4.48 -6.23 -6.68
N PRO A 162 3.49 -6.91 -7.29
CA PRO A 162 2.33 -6.23 -7.86
C PRO A 162 1.68 -5.27 -6.87
N PHE A 163 1.23 -4.12 -7.35
CA PHE A 163 0.53 -3.12 -6.56
C PHE A 163 -0.77 -2.74 -7.26
N TYR A 164 -1.83 -2.52 -6.50
CA TYR A 164 -3.18 -2.30 -7.01
C TYR A 164 -3.68 -0.95 -6.51
N PRO A 165 -3.32 0.15 -7.20
CA PRO A 165 -3.91 1.45 -6.90
C PRO A 165 -5.41 1.33 -7.17
N LEU A 166 -6.18 1.31 -6.08
CA LEU A 166 -7.65 1.30 -6.16
C LEU A 166 -8.13 2.68 -6.63
N SER A 167 -9.42 2.81 -6.96
CA SER A 167 -9.99 4.00 -7.63
C SER A 167 -9.86 5.34 -6.89
N GLN A 168 -9.15 5.39 -5.75
CA GLN A 168 -8.90 6.57 -4.93
C GLN A 168 -7.41 6.92 -4.79
N ASP A 169 -6.51 6.23 -5.51
CA ASP A 169 -5.06 6.44 -5.45
C ASP A 169 -4.43 6.43 -6.84
N GLU A 170 -3.25 7.02 -6.98
CA GLU A 170 -2.52 7.08 -8.24
C GLU A 170 -1.47 5.98 -8.39
N GLY A 171 -1.17 5.65 -9.65
CA GLY A 171 -0.17 4.64 -9.98
C GLY A 171 -0.53 3.81 -11.19
N GLY A 172 0.22 2.73 -11.35
CA GLY A 172 0.08 1.75 -12.43
C GLY A 172 1.28 1.75 -13.36
N GLY A 173 1.09 1.40 -14.62
CA GLY A 173 2.18 1.38 -15.58
C GLY A 173 2.48 2.75 -16.19
N LEU A 174 3.77 3.02 -16.40
CA LEU A 174 4.29 4.22 -17.03
C LEU A 174 4.88 3.89 -18.40
N ALA A 175 4.39 4.56 -19.45
CA ALA A 175 4.90 4.40 -20.81
C ALA A 175 6.03 5.40 -21.08
N SER A 176 6.95 5.06 -21.99
CA SER A 176 7.99 6.00 -22.42
C SER A 176 7.37 7.24 -23.04
N ASP A 177 7.90 8.40 -22.64
CA ASP A 177 7.54 9.72 -23.15
C ASP A 177 6.08 10.12 -22.86
N GLN A 178 5.42 9.42 -21.94
CA GLN A 178 4.09 9.76 -21.46
C GLN A 178 4.19 10.39 -20.06
N ALA A 179 3.69 11.62 -19.94
CA ALA A 179 3.46 12.23 -18.65
C ALA A 179 2.19 11.66 -17.97
N VAL A 180 2.28 11.46 -16.66
CA VAL A 180 1.14 11.12 -15.79
C VAL A 180 1.07 12.15 -14.67
N SER A 181 -0.13 12.41 -14.16
CA SER A 181 -0.35 13.35 -13.06
C SER A 181 -0.97 12.62 -11.88
N GLY A 182 -0.67 13.11 -10.68
CA GLY A 182 -1.27 12.61 -9.44
C GLY A 182 -1.21 13.64 -8.32
N THR A 183 -1.71 13.26 -7.16
CA THR A 183 -1.81 14.05 -5.95
C THR A 183 -1.32 13.23 -4.77
N LEU A 184 -0.22 13.64 -4.16
CA LEU A 184 0.18 13.09 -2.87
C LEU A 184 -0.52 13.86 -1.77
N THR A 185 -1.34 13.17 -1.00
CA THR A 185 -1.88 13.65 0.27
C THR A 185 -0.84 13.54 1.40
N LEU A 186 -1.19 13.97 2.61
CA LEU A 186 -0.29 13.85 3.76
C LEU A 186 0.00 12.36 4.03
N GLY A 187 1.28 11.98 4.15
CA GLY A 187 1.67 10.59 4.40
C GLY A 187 1.40 9.63 3.24
N ASP A 188 1.33 10.15 2.01
CA ASP A 188 0.96 9.41 0.81
C ASP A 188 2.17 8.86 0.02
N ILE A 189 1.97 7.73 -0.64
CA ILE A 189 2.96 7.08 -1.52
C ILE A 189 2.28 6.54 -2.78
N ASP A 190 2.79 6.98 -3.94
CA ASP A 190 2.40 6.42 -5.23
C ASP A 190 3.46 5.46 -5.79
N GLN A 191 3.00 4.47 -6.55
CA GLN A 191 3.84 3.49 -7.23
C GLN A 191 3.59 3.48 -8.74
N TRP A 192 4.67 3.55 -9.52
CA TRP A 192 4.62 3.44 -10.99
C TRP A 192 5.58 2.38 -11.50
N GLY A 193 5.13 1.53 -12.43
CA GLY A 193 5.93 0.44 -12.99
C GLY A 193 6.27 0.70 -14.45
N PHE A 194 7.48 0.35 -14.87
CA PHE A 194 7.84 0.38 -16.30
C PHE A 194 8.79 -0.76 -16.65
N HIS A 195 8.82 -1.11 -17.94
CA HIS A 195 9.76 -2.09 -18.48
C HIS A 195 10.99 -1.39 -19.07
N ALA A 196 12.16 -1.99 -18.88
CA ALA A 196 13.40 -1.56 -19.54
C ALA A 196 14.24 -2.76 -19.99
N SER A 197 14.97 -2.59 -21.08
CA SER A 197 16.00 -3.52 -21.54
C SER A 197 17.34 -3.20 -20.87
N GLN A 198 18.20 -4.19 -20.71
CA GLN A 198 19.58 -3.95 -20.29
C GLN A 198 20.28 -2.95 -21.24
N GLY A 199 20.88 -1.90 -20.66
CA GLY A 199 21.58 -0.84 -21.39
C GLY A 199 20.73 0.38 -21.76
N ASP A 200 19.41 0.35 -21.53
CA ASP A 200 18.54 1.52 -21.70
C ASP A 200 19.04 2.68 -20.83
N GLN A 201 19.11 3.87 -21.42
CA GLN A 201 19.46 5.11 -20.71
C GLN A 201 18.16 5.83 -20.34
N ILE A 202 17.79 5.75 -19.08
CA ILE A 202 16.49 6.18 -18.60
C ILE A 202 16.63 7.51 -17.86
N ASN A 203 15.79 8.47 -18.23
CA ASN A 203 15.61 9.72 -17.49
C ASN A 203 14.21 9.73 -16.86
N ILE A 204 14.11 10.07 -15.58
CA ILE A 204 12.84 10.21 -14.86
C ILE A 204 12.79 11.58 -14.21
N GLN A 205 11.66 12.26 -14.36
CA GLN A 205 11.41 13.59 -13.82
C GLN A 205 10.07 13.59 -13.08
N LEU A 206 10.09 14.06 -11.84
CA LEU A 206 8.93 14.34 -11.03
C LEU A 206 8.89 15.84 -10.75
N THR A 207 7.79 16.49 -11.07
CA THR A 207 7.65 17.95 -10.94
C THR A 207 6.39 18.28 -10.16
N GLU A 208 6.51 19.15 -9.16
CA GLU A 208 5.37 19.77 -8.50
C GLU A 208 4.59 20.63 -9.51
N THR A 209 3.30 20.37 -9.65
CA THR A 209 2.42 21.18 -10.51
C THR A 209 1.54 22.13 -9.71
N ASN A 210 1.27 21.80 -8.44
CA ASN A 210 0.53 22.61 -7.50
C ASN A 210 0.82 22.12 -6.08
N GLY A 211 1.08 23.03 -5.15
CA GLY A 211 1.39 22.69 -3.78
C GLY A 211 2.11 23.84 -3.08
N SER A 212 2.44 23.64 -1.82
CA SER A 212 3.28 24.55 -1.06
C SER A 212 4.11 23.73 -0.09
N GLY A 213 5.41 23.64 -0.34
CA GLY A 213 6.33 22.85 0.50
C GLY A 213 6.33 21.36 0.17
N PHE A 214 5.79 20.97 -0.99
CA PHE A 214 5.88 19.60 -1.47
C PHE A 214 7.29 19.33 -2.01
N ASN A 215 8.14 18.62 -1.26
CA ASN A 215 9.48 18.26 -1.72
C ASN A 215 9.44 16.87 -2.40
N PRO A 216 9.32 16.79 -3.74
CA PRO A 216 9.25 15.51 -4.43
C PRO A 216 10.44 14.62 -4.11
N PHE A 217 10.17 13.37 -3.78
CA PHE A 217 11.15 12.30 -3.64
C PHE A 217 10.81 11.16 -4.59
N ILE A 218 11.82 10.63 -5.27
CA ILE A 218 11.72 9.47 -6.16
C ILE A 218 12.74 8.43 -5.73
N ALA A 219 12.32 7.17 -5.60
CA ALA A 219 13.21 6.03 -5.51
C ALA A 219 12.89 5.01 -6.62
N ILE A 220 13.92 4.48 -7.27
CA ILE A 220 13.80 3.50 -8.35
C ILE A 220 14.34 2.15 -7.88
N PHE A 221 13.53 1.12 -8.03
CA PHE A 221 13.89 -0.26 -7.77
C PHE A 221 13.98 -1.05 -9.06
N GLY A 222 15.05 -1.82 -9.21
CA GLY A 222 15.22 -2.72 -10.33
C GLY A 222 14.44 -4.03 -10.17
N PRO A 223 14.43 -4.88 -11.22
CA PRO A 223 13.72 -6.16 -11.23
C PRO A 223 14.13 -7.15 -10.13
N ASN A 224 15.31 -6.94 -9.53
CA ASN A 224 15.87 -7.74 -8.45
C ASN A 224 15.63 -7.12 -7.06
N ALA A 225 14.70 -6.17 -6.95
CA ALA A 225 14.35 -5.47 -5.72
C ALA A 225 15.51 -4.64 -5.10
N ILE A 226 16.50 -4.26 -5.91
CA ILE A 226 17.63 -3.42 -5.47
C ILE A 226 17.33 -1.97 -5.84
N LEU A 227 17.61 -1.05 -4.90
CA LEU A 227 17.57 0.40 -5.15
C LEU A 227 18.61 0.76 -6.22
N VAL A 228 18.14 1.34 -7.31
CA VAL A 228 18.94 1.75 -8.48
C VAL A 228 19.35 3.20 -8.36
N ALA A 229 18.39 4.08 -8.08
CA ALA A 229 18.59 5.52 -8.00
C ALA A 229 17.59 6.15 -7.03
N VAL A 230 17.97 7.31 -6.48
CA VAL A 230 17.12 8.14 -5.62
C VAL A 230 17.40 9.60 -5.93
N ALA A 231 16.35 10.41 -5.94
CA ALA A 231 16.44 11.86 -6.09
C ALA A 231 15.38 12.55 -5.24
N SER A 232 15.69 13.75 -4.76
CA SER A 232 14.72 14.65 -4.17
C SER A 232 15.05 16.11 -4.49
N GLY A 233 14.06 16.99 -4.35
CA GLY A 233 14.24 18.43 -4.50
C GLY A 233 13.04 19.20 -3.96
N SER A 234 13.08 20.53 -4.03
CA SER A 234 12.04 21.36 -3.42
C SER A 234 10.74 21.40 -4.21
N ASP A 235 10.84 21.39 -5.55
CA ASP A 235 9.68 21.50 -6.46
C ASP A 235 9.84 20.49 -7.62
N HIS A 236 10.99 19.84 -7.71
CA HIS A 236 11.34 18.92 -8.79
C HIS A 236 12.43 17.93 -8.35
N ALA A 237 12.30 16.68 -8.77
CA ALA A 237 13.32 15.65 -8.63
C ALA A 237 13.57 14.99 -9.99
N SER A 238 14.85 14.75 -10.31
CA SER A 238 15.25 14.13 -11.57
C SER A 238 16.41 13.19 -11.37
N LEU A 239 16.41 12.10 -12.12
CA LEU A 239 17.47 11.10 -12.13
C LEU A 239 17.68 10.54 -13.53
N ASP A 240 18.93 10.14 -13.78
CA ASP A 240 19.37 9.45 -14.99
C ASP A 240 20.10 8.18 -14.57
N PHE A 241 19.81 7.05 -15.21
CA PHE A 241 20.53 5.80 -14.97
C PHE A 241 20.51 4.88 -16.17
N GLU A 242 21.46 3.94 -16.20
CA GLU A 242 21.49 2.84 -17.16
C GLU A 242 20.84 1.60 -16.54
N ALA A 243 19.86 1.01 -17.24
CA ALA A 243 19.22 -0.23 -16.82
C ALA A 243 20.25 -1.38 -16.80
N SER A 244 20.58 -1.85 -15.59
CA SER A 244 21.59 -2.92 -15.42
C SER A 244 21.11 -4.32 -15.81
N ALA A 245 19.78 -4.51 -15.87
CA ALA A 245 19.12 -5.75 -16.24
C ALA A 245 17.81 -5.45 -16.97
N GLU A 246 17.41 -6.39 -17.82
CA GLU A 246 16.07 -6.41 -18.43
C GLU A 246 15.01 -6.75 -17.37
N GLY A 247 13.84 -6.13 -17.51
CA GLY A 247 12.66 -6.45 -16.71
C GLY A 247 11.95 -5.21 -16.20
N ARG A 248 11.11 -5.40 -15.19
CA ARG A 248 10.31 -4.32 -14.60
C ARG A 248 11.05 -3.58 -13.49
N TYR A 249 10.96 -2.27 -13.56
CA TYR A 249 11.44 -1.34 -12.56
C TYR A 249 10.22 -0.67 -11.91
N THR A 250 10.32 -0.42 -10.61
CA THR A 250 9.27 0.26 -9.84
C THR A 250 9.79 1.61 -9.37
N ILE A 251 9.01 2.65 -9.63
CA ILE A 251 9.17 4.00 -9.12
C ILE A 251 8.30 4.12 -7.88
N VAL A 252 8.89 4.54 -6.77
CA VAL A 252 8.17 4.98 -5.56
C VAL A 252 8.28 6.50 -5.49
N ILE A 253 7.14 7.16 -5.35
CA ILE A 253 7.02 8.61 -5.28
C ILE A 253 6.36 8.97 -3.95
N ARG A 254 6.92 9.96 -3.25
CA ARG A 254 6.40 10.48 -1.98
C ARG A 254 6.87 11.91 -1.77
N GLU A 255 6.28 12.58 -0.79
CA GLU A 255 6.85 13.79 -0.21
C GLU A 255 8.03 13.39 0.72
N SER A 256 9.14 14.13 0.65
CA SER A 256 10.43 13.76 1.26
C SER A 256 10.36 13.59 2.78
N ASP A 257 9.55 14.39 3.46
CA ASP A 257 9.35 14.38 4.91
C ASP A 257 7.96 13.83 5.29
N ALA A 258 7.14 13.49 4.30
CA ALA A 258 5.76 13.00 4.44
C ALA A 258 4.86 13.97 5.21
N ASP A 259 5.15 15.27 5.20
CA ASP A 259 4.51 16.27 6.05
C ASP A 259 3.62 17.28 5.29
N SER A 260 3.60 17.16 3.96
CA SER A 260 2.96 18.09 3.05
C SER A 260 2.24 17.34 1.93
N SER A 261 1.26 18.01 1.32
CA SER A 261 0.51 17.50 0.18
C SER A 261 0.80 18.33 -1.07
N GLY A 262 0.70 17.72 -2.25
CA GLY A 262 0.97 18.38 -3.51
C GLY A 262 0.56 17.55 -4.72
N ASN A 263 0.28 18.22 -5.82
CA ASN A 263 0.06 17.61 -7.11
C ASN A 263 1.38 17.52 -7.86
N TYR A 264 1.56 16.44 -8.60
CA TYR A 264 2.77 16.21 -9.38
C TYR A 264 2.47 15.83 -10.84
N GLU A 265 3.48 16.00 -11.67
CA GLU A 265 3.60 15.37 -12.98
C GLU A 265 4.87 14.51 -13.00
N LEU A 266 4.72 13.24 -13.41
CA LEU A 266 5.80 12.28 -13.59
C LEU A 266 5.96 11.97 -15.07
N ILE A 267 7.18 12.01 -15.57
CA ILE A 267 7.53 11.54 -16.92
C ILE A 267 8.81 10.71 -16.86
N ALA A 268 8.83 9.64 -17.65
CA ALA A 268 10.02 8.83 -17.86
C ALA A 268 10.28 8.67 -19.37
N THR A 269 11.55 8.68 -19.77
CA THR A 269 11.99 8.58 -21.16
C THR A 269 13.15 7.60 -21.30
N GLY A 270 13.39 7.11 -22.52
CA GLY A 270 14.51 6.22 -22.81
C GLY A 270 14.29 4.76 -22.38
N MET A 271 13.05 4.39 -22.09
CA MET A 271 12.64 3.03 -21.71
C MET A 271 12.26 2.24 -22.96
N THR A 272 12.70 0.97 -23.06
CA THR A 272 12.21 0.07 -24.11
C THR A 272 10.74 -0.26 -23.86
N PRO A 273 9.83 0.05 -24.81
CA PRO A 273 8.44 -0.38 -24.71
C PRO A 273 8.38 -1.90 -24.65
N GLU A 274 7.63 -2.41 -23.69
CA GLU A 274 7.44 -3.84 -23.54
C GLU A 274 6.75 -4.42 -24.78
N SER A 275 7.22 -5.58 -25.25
CA SER A 275 6.56 -6.28 -26.34
C SER A 275 5.17 -6.72 -25.90
N VAL A 276 4.13 -6.31 -26.65
CA VAL A 276 2.73 -6.67 -26.38
C VAL A 276 2.49 -8.13 -26.79
N GLU A 277 3.00 -9.09 -26.02
CA GLU A 277 2.53 -10.46 -26.12
C GLU A 277 1.30 -10.61 -25.21
N LEU A 278 0.13 -10.75 -25.82
CA LEU A 278 -1.12 -11.02 -25.11
C LEU A 278 -1.03 -12.40 -24.47
N GLN A 279 -1.11 -12.49 -23.14
CA GLN A 279 -1.13 -13.76 -22.42
C GLN A 279 -2.55 -14.08 -21.93
N LEU A 280 -3.21 -15.04 -22.56
CA LEU A 280 -4.54 -15.46 -22.14
C LEU A 280 -4.43 -16.55 -21.05
N ASN A 281 -4.35 -16.13 -19.80
CA ASN A 281 -4.20 -17.05 -18.67
C ASN A 281 -5.58 -17.40 -18.06
N ALA A 282 -6.32 -18.27 -18.74
CA ALA A 282 -7.59 -18.78 -18.22
C ALA A 282 -7.37 -19.74 -17.04
N PHE A 283 -7.35 -19.23 -15.83
CA PHE A 283 -7.39 -20.03 -14.61
C PHE A 283 -8.84 -20.26 -14.20
N ASN A 284 -9.39 -21.47 -14.43
CA ASN A 284 -10.54 -21.93 -13.64
C ASN A 284 -10.02 -22.28 -12.24
N ASN A 285 -9.71 -21.29 -11.42
CA ASN A 285 -9.47 -21.52 -9.99
C ASN A 285 -10.81 -21.73 -9.27
N GLU A 286 -10.75 -22.20 -8.02
CA GLU A 286 -11.88 -22.64 -7.19
C GLU A 286 -13.00 -21.57 -6.99
N ASP A 287 -12.80 -20.36 -7.49
CA ASP A 287 -13.66 -19.18 -7.35
C ASP A 287 -14.61 -18.91 -8.54
N ASN A 288 -14.61 -19.77 -9.59
CA ASN A 288 -15.43 -19.57 -10.81
C ASN A 288 -15.18 -18.22 -11.50
N ALA A 289 -13.93 -17.79 -11.68
CA ALA A 289 -13.60 -16.57 -12.42
C ALA A 289 -12.66 -16.83 -13.61
N LEU A 290 -12.81 -16.07 -14.70
CA LEU A 290 -11.87 -16.02 -15.82
C LEU A 290 -11.01 -14.75 -15.69
N HIS A 291 -9.69 -14.93 -15.57
CA HIS A 291 -8.73 -13.82 -15.54
C HIS A 291 -8.08 -13.66 -16.93
N ILE A 292 -8.10 -12.43 -17.45
CA ILE A 292 -7.45 -12.09 -18.71
C ILE A 292 -6.38 -11.04 -18.42
N THR A 293 -5.12 -11.32 -18.75
CA THR A 293 -4.00 -10.39 -18.50
C THR A 293 -3.22 -10.02 -19.75
N TRP A 294 -2.57 -8.85 -19.72
CA TRP A 294 -1.66 -8.42 -20.78
C TRP A 294 -0.65 -7.40 -20.25
N PRO A 295 0.46 -7.12 -20.97
CA PRO A 295 1.53 -6.28 -20.43
C PRO A 295 1.09 -4.84 -20.15
N SER A 296 1.39 -4.32 -18.95
CA SER A 296 1.20 -2.91 -18.58
C SER A 296 2.36 -2.05 -19.10
N PRO A 297 2.12 -0.83 -19.64
CA PRO A 297 0.88 -0.04 -19.61
C PRO A 297 0.08 -0.10 -20.91
N SER A 298 -0.03 -1.26 -21.57
CA SER A 298 -0.71 -1.35 -22.87
C SER A 298 -2.20 -1.03 -22.73
N LYS A 299 -2.56 0.23 -22.98
CA LYS A 299 -3.92 0.77 -22.89
C LYS A 299 -4.68 0.68 -24.22
N GLY A 300 -5.99 0.91 -24.16
CA GLY A 300 -6.89 0.96 -25.32
C GLY A 300 -7.50 -0.39 -25.72
N TRP A 301 -7.27 -1.43 -24.94
CA TRP A 301 -7.97 -2.71 -25.09
C TRP A 301 -9.35 -2.64 -24.44
N ILE A 302 -10.36 -3.13 -25.15
CA ILE A 302 -11.76 -3.17 -24.71
C ILE A 302 -12.20 -4.63 -24.67
N LEU A 303 -12.77 -5.05 -23.54
CA LEU A 303 -13.43 -6.35 -23.43
C LEU A 303 -14.80 -6.28 -24.10
N GLN A 304 -15.04 -7.22 -25.00
CA GLN A 304 -16.35 -7.45 -25.56
C GLN A 304 -16.85 -8.85 -25.21
N GLU A 305 -18.16 -8.96 -25.07
CA GLU A 305 -18.86 -10.21 -24.79
C GLU A 305 -19.91 -10.53 -25.86
N LEU A 306 -20.19 -11.83 -26.01
CA LEU A 306 -21.15 -12.37 -26.96
C LEU A 306 -21.82 -13.60 -26.35
N VAL A 307 -23.16 -13.60 -26.27
CA VAL A 307 -23.95 -14.71 -25.71
C VAL A 307 -24.28 -15.81 -26.73
N ASN A 308 -24.17 -15.55 -28.03
CA ASN A 308 -24.45 -16.55 -29.08
C ASN A 308 -23.51 -16.39 -30.29
N LEU A 309 -22.64 -17.38 -30.50
CA LEU A 309 -21.70 -17.45 -31.64
C LEU A 309 -22.36 -17.51 -33.02
N GLU A 310 -23.66 -17.81 -33.10
CA GLU A 310 -24.39 -17.74 -34.38
C GLU A 310 -24.67 -16.29 -34.82
N THR A 311 -24.42 -15.31 -33.95
CA THR A 311 -24.56 -13.88 -34.21
C THR A 311 -23.20 -13.18 -34.11
N ASP A 312 -23.06 -12.00 -34.73
CA ASP A 312 -21.85 -11.15 -34.62
C ASP A 312 -22.12 -9.89 -33.78
N ASN A 313 -23.08 -9.98 -32.84
CA ASN A 313 -23.52 -8.87 -32.01
C ASN A 313 -22.65 -8.75 -30.75
N TRP A 314 -21.38 -8.44 -30.93
CA TRP A 314 -20.46 -8.19 -29.81
C TRP A 314 -20.82 -6.89 -29.09
N GLU A 315 -20.99 -6.97 -27.78
CA GLU A 315 -21.26 -5.83 -26.91
C GLU A 315 -20.04 -5.52 -26.05
N THR A 316 -19.83 -4.23 -25.75
CA THR A 316 -18.75 -3.83 -24.84
C THR A 316 -19.15 -4.19 -23.41
N SER A 317 -18.29 -4.94 -22.73
CA SER A 317 -18.47 -5.26 -21.31
C SER A 317 -18.36 -4.00 -20.45
N SER A 318 -19.08 -3.97 -19.32
CA SER A 318 -18.96 -2.90 -18.31
C SER A 318 -17.70 -3.03 -17.45
N LEU A 319 -17.00 -4.18 -17.52
CA LEU A 319 -15.77 -4.42 -16.79
C LEU A 319 -14.63 -3.55 -17.33
N SER A 320 -13.93 -2.88 -16.42
CA SER A 320 -12.77 -2.04 -16.74
C SER A 320 -11.47 -2.77 -16.40
N PRO A 321 -10.45 -2.72 -17.28
CA PRO A 321 -9.11 -3.20 -16.96
C PRO A 321 -8.52 -2.50 -15.74
N VAL A 322 -7.85 -3.26 -14.87
CA VAL A 322 -7.03 -2.77 -13.76
C VAL A 322 -5.57 -2.85 -14.17
N ASP A 323 -4.78 -1.83 -13.84
CA ASP A 323 -3.34 -1.77 -14.09
C ASP A 323 -2.60 -1.92 -12.77
N ASN A 324 -1.88 -3.02 -12.58
CA ASN A 324 -1.13 -3.24 -11.34
C ASN A 324 0.36 -2.81 -11.43
N GLY A 325 0.72 -2.07 -12.49
CA GLY A 325 2.09 -1.69 -12.82
C GLY A 325 2.94 -2.80 -13.47
N PHE A 326 2.48 -4.05 -13.38
CA PHE A 326 3.13 -5.23 -13.98
C PHE A 326 2.31 -5.84 -15.11
N GLU A 327 1.00 -5.81 -15.00
CA GLU A 327 0.05 -6.37 -15.95
C GLU A 327 -1.24 -5.56 -15.87
N MET A 328 -1.90 -5.47 -17.01
CA MET A 328 -3.30 -5.12 -17.07
C MET A 328 -4.11 -6.40 -16.85
N SER A 329 -5.21 -6.33 -16.10
CA SER A 329 -6.07 -7.49 -15.83
C SER A 329 -7.55 -7.17 -15.93
N ILE A 330 -8.35 -8.14 -16.37
CA ILE A 330 -9.81 -8.15 -16.18
C ILE A 330 -10.20 -9.49 -15.57
N GLU A 331 -11.04 -9.43 -14.54
CA GLU A 331 -11.64 -10.60 -13.90
C GLU A 331 -13.12 -10.68 -14.28
N ILE A 332 -13.54 -11.85 -14.75
CA ILE A 332 -14.90 -12.13 -15.19
C ILE A 332 -15.48 -13.21 -14.28
N ASP A 333 -16.54 -12.89 -13.54
CA ASP A 333 -17.28 -13.87 -12.75
C ASP A 333 -18.06 -14.82 -13.68
N THR A 334 -17.77 -16.11 -13.59
CA THR A 334 -18.39 -17.20 -14.36
C THR A 334 -19.37 -18.03 -13.52
N SER A 335 -19.62 -17.64 -12.27
CA SER A 335 -20.48 -18.38 -11.33
C SER A 335 -21.98 -18.29 -11.66
N GLU A 336 -22.42 -17.19 -12.28
CA GLU A 336 -23.84 -16.92 -12.58
C GLU A 336 -24.20 -16.84 -14.08
N SER A 337 -23.24 -16.92 -15.01
CA SER A 337 -23.51 -16.63 -16.43
C SER A 337 -24.01 -17.83 -17.24
N ASP A 338 -25.07 -17.61 -18.05
CA ASP A 338 -25.25 -18.35 -19.31
C ASP A 338 -23.95 -18.25 -20.12
N SER A 339 -23.51 -19.34 -20.76
CA SER A 339 -22.21 -19.39 -21.44
C SER A 339 -22.00 -18.21 -22.41
N ALA A 340 -21.06 -17.33 -22.11
CA ALA A 340 -20.67 -16.21 -22.96
C ALA A 340 -19.27 -16.40 -23.55
N PHE A 341 -19.01 -15.72 -24.66
CA PHE A 341 -17.72 -15.65 -25.34
C PHE A 341 -17.13 -14.27 -25.15
N TYR A 342 -15.83 -14.20 -24.90
CA TYR A 342 -15.12 -12.96 -24.63
C TYR A 342 -14.02 -12.72 -25.66
N ARG A 343 -13.79 -11.46 -26.01
CA ARG A 343 -12.62 -11.04 -26.80
C ARG A 343 -12.08 -9.70 -26.30
N LEU A 344 -10.77 -9.53 -26.36
CA LEU A 344 -10.14 -8.22 -26.25
C LEU A 344 -9.92 -7.65 -27.64
N ILE A 345 -10.38 -6.42 -27.87
CA ILE A 345 -10.11 -5.67 -29.09
C ILE A 345 -9.33 -4.40 -28.78
N LYS A 346 -8.42 -4.03 -29.67
CA LYS A 346 -7.80 -2.69 -29.70
C LYS A 346 -8.34 -1.98 -30.95
N PRO A 347 -9.26 -1.01 -30.80
CA PRO A 347 -9.91 -0.34 -31.94
C PRO A 347 -8.96 0.35 -32.92
#